data_AF-A0A426VZL1-F1
#
_entry.id   AF-A0A426VZL1-F1
#
_cell.length_a   1.000
_cell.length_b   1.000
_cell.length_c   1.000
_cell.angle_alpha   90.00
_cell.angle_beta   90.00
_cell.angle_gamma   90.00
#
_symmetry.space_group_name_H-M   'P 1'
#
loop_
_entity.id
_entity.type
_entity.pdbx_description
1 polymer ?
#
loop_
_entity_poly.entity_id
_entity_poly.type
_entity_poly.pdbx_seq_one_letter_code
_entity_poly.pdbx_strand_id
1 'polypeptide(L)'
;MLNAEQKALYDAFYESTHNNRYLDRKSEVLVGLAAAMAMNCAPCTDYYLQQAKDAQVSKGELSEVLAKVMAVAAGQKRLQVQEVLERSKIDLDLFG
;
A
#
# COMPACT_ATOMS: atom_id res chain seq x y z
N MET A 1 12.01 2.32 -20.08
CA MET A 1 10.85 1.59 -20.63
C MET A 1 11.23 0.13 -20.76
N LEU A 2 10.31 -0.78 -20.41
CA LEU A 2 10.54 -2.23 -20.60
C LEU A 2 10.59 -2.57 -22.10
N ASN A 3 11.33 -3.61 -22.47
CA ASN A 3 11.28 -4.12 -23.84
C ASN A 3 9.91 -4.79 -24.12
N ALA A 4 9.62 -5.14 -25.37
CA ALA A 4 8.32 -5.66 -25.77
C ALA A 4 7.91 -6.93 -25.00
N GLU A 5 8.85 -7.87 -24.82
CA GLU A 5 8.62 -9.14 -24.10
C GLU A 5 8.32 -8.88 -22.61
N GLN A 6 9.18 -8.10 -21.95
CA GLN A 6 9.03 -7.74 -20.54
C GLN A 6 7.73 -6.96 -20.28
N LYS A 7 7.37 -6.05 -21.19
CA LYS A 7 6.11 -5.29 -21.08
C LYS A 7 4.90 -6.21 -21.20
N ALA A 8 4.87 -7.11 -22.18
CA ALA A 8 3.76 -8.03 -22.38
C ALA A 8 3.58 -8.95 -21.16
N LEU A 9 4.67 -9.47 -20.60
CA LEU A 9 4.63 -10.30 -19.39
C LEU A 9 4.15 -9.52 -18.17
N TYR A 10 4.63 -8.28 -18.00
CA TYR A 10 4.18 -7.41 -16.91
C TYR A 10 2.70 -7.04 -17.03
N ASP A 11 2.25 -6.60 -18.20
CA ASP A 11 0.85 -6.23 -18.44
C ASP A 11 -0.07 -7.44 -18.19
N ALA A 12 0.29 -8.63 -18.69
CA ALA A 12 -0.49 -9.84 -18.47
C ALA A 12 -0.61 -10.19 -16.97
N PHE A 13 0.50 -10.08 -16.23
CA PHE A 13 0.48 -10.28 -14.78
C PHE A 13 -0.40 -9.23 -14.09
N TYR A 14 -0.22 -7.95 -14.42
CA TYR A 14 -0.99 -6.85 -13.83
C TYR A 14 -2.50 -6.99 -14.08
N GLU A 15 -2.91 -7.32 -15.30
CA GLU A 15 -4.33 -7.57 -15.61
C GLU A 15 -4.86 -8.81 -14.86
N SER A 16 -4.03 -9.84 -14.69
CA SER A 16 -4.44 -11.04 -13.95
C SER A 16 -4.79 -10.75 -12.49
N THR A 17 -4.19 -9.74 -11.87
CA THR A 17 -4.46 -9.40 -10.45
C THR A 17 -5.83 -8.79 -10.21
N HIS A 18 -6.49 -8.27 -11.26
CA HIS A 18 -7.85 -7.73 -11.18
C HIS A 18 -8.93 -8.81 -11.34
N ASN A 19 -8.55 -10.00 -11.85
CA ASN A 19 -9.45 -11.12 -12.07
C ASN A 19 -9.53 -12.01 -10.82
N ASN A 20 -10.30 -11.54 -9.84
CA ASN A 20 -10.36 -12.18 -8.53
C ASN A 20 -11.22 -13.44 -8.49
N ARG A 21 -10.70 -14.48 -7.81
CA ARG A 21 -11.46 -15.70 -7.46
C ARG A 21 -12.00 -15.68 -6.02
N TYR A 22 -11.32 -14.97 -5.12
CA TYR A 22 -11.58 -15.03 -3.67
C TYR A 22 -11.93 -13.69 -3.03
N LEU A 23 -11.55 -12.58 -3.66
CA LEU A 23 -11.94 -11.23 -3.24
C LEU A 23 -13.10 -10.77 -4.11
N ASP A 24 -14.10 -10.16 -3.49
CA ASP A 24 -15.06 -9.38 -4.24
C ASP A 24 -14.42 -8.07 -4.74
N ARG A 25 -15.13 -7.39 -5.65
CA ARG A 25 -14.63 -6.16 -6.28
C ARG A 25 -14.30 -5.07 -5.24
N LYS A 26 -15.15 -4.91 -4.23
CA LYS A 26 -14.96 -3.88 -3.20
C LYS A 26 -13.70 -4.15 -2.38
N SER A 27 -13.51 -5.40 -1.95
CA SER A 27 -12.35 -5.83 -1.16
C SER A 27 -11.05 -5.70 -1.95
N GLU A 28 -11.03 -6.08 -3.22
CA GLU A 28 -9.85 -5.89 -4.08
C GLU A 28 -9.47 -4.42 -4.19
N VAL A 29 -10.45 -3.54 -4.44
CA VAL A 29 -10.18 -2.09 -4.56
C VAL A 29 -9.64 -1.50 -3.26
N LEU A 30 -10.18 -1.89 -2.10
CA LEU A 30 -9.68 -1.44 -0.80
C LEU A 30 -8.24 -1.91 -0.53
N VAL A 31 -7.92 -3.16 -0.88
CA VAL A 31 -6.57 -3.71 -0.77
C VAL A 31 -5.61 -3.00 -1.73
N GLY A 32 -6.01 -2.80 -2.97
CA GLY A 32 -5.22 -2.07 -3.98
C GLY A 32 -4.95 -0.63 -3.57
N LEU A 33 -5.95 0.08 -3.03
CA LEU A 33 -5.78 1.43 -2.50
C LEU A 33 -4.80 1.46 -1.32
N ALA A 34 -4.91 0.50 -0.39
CA ALA A 34 -3.98 0.38 0.74
C ALA A 34 -2.54 0.17 0.26
N ALA A 35 -2.34 -0.74 -0.71
CA ALA A 35 -1.04 -1.02 -1.30
C ALA A 35 -0.46 0.21 -2.03
N ALA A 36 -1.27 0.92 -2.80
CA ALA A 36 -0.87 2.14 -3.49
C ALA A 36 -0.35 3.22 -2.51
N MET A 37 -1.09 3.45 -1.41
CA MET A 37 -0.68 4.40 -0.37
C MET A 37 0.57 3.93 0.39
N ALA A 38 0.67 2.64 0.73
CA ALA A 38 1.83 2.08 1.42
C ALA A 38 3.12 2.22 0.58
N MET A 39 3.00 2.12 -0.74
CA MET A 39 4.11 2.32 -1.69
C MET A 39 4.35 3.79 -2.07
N ASN A 40 3.57 4.71 -1.50
CA ASN A 40 3.63 6.15 -1.81
C ASN A 40 3.49 6.46 -3.32
N CYS A 41 2.59 5.74 -4.02
CA CYS A 41 2.37 5.89 -5.46
C CYS A 41 1.14 6.76 -5.76
N ALA A 42 1.34 8.08 -5.96
CA ALA A 42 0.27 9.02 -6.27
C ALA A 42 -0.64 8.63 -7.45
N PRO A 43 -0.13 8.27 -8.65
CA PRO A 43 -1.00 7.88 -9.76
C PRO A 43 -1.76 6.57 -9.49
N CYS A 44 -1.16 5.64 -8.74
CA CYS A 44 -1.84 4.41 -8.32
C CYS A 44 -2.98 4.72 -7.35
N THR A 45 -2.74 5.62 -6.39
CA THR A 45 -3.76 6.06 -5.43
C THR A 45 -4.93 6.72 -6.13
N ASP A 46 -4.67 7.61 -7.11
CA ASP A 46 -5.74 8.23 -7.91
C ASP A 46 -6.57 7.19 -8.67
N TYR A 47 -5.91 6.24 -9.36
CA TYR A 47 -6.58 5.12 -10.02
C TYR A 47 -7.52 4.37 -9.06
N TYR A 48 -7.01 3.91 -7.91
CA TYR A 48 -7.84 3.16 -6.96
C TYR A 48 -8.95 4.00 -6.30
N LEU A 49 -8.79 5.32 -6.18
CA LEU A 49 -9.88 6.20 -5.73
C LEU A 49 -11.02 6.28 -6.76
N GLN A 50 -10.70 6.31 -8.05
CA GLN A 50 -11.73 6.21 -9.10
C GLN A 50 -12.42 4.84 -9.07
N GLN A 51 -11.65 3.75 -8.96
CA GLN A 51 -12.22 2.41 -8.83
C GLN A 51 -13.09 2.26 -7.57
N ALA A 52 -12.73 2.92 -6.47
CA ALA A 52 -13.49 2.91 -5.23
C ALA A 52 -14.84 3.62 -5.39
N LYS A 53 -14.88 4.70 -6.16
CA LYS A 53 -16.12 5.38 -6.52
C LYS A 53 -17.05 4.47 -7.30
N ASP A 54 -16.52 3.77 -8.32
CA ASP A 54 -17.30 2.84 -9.15
C ASP A 54 -17.79 1.62 -8.36
N ALA A 55 -16.99 1.15 -7.40
CA ALA A 55 -17.34 0.05 -6.50
C ALA A 55 -18.22 0.48 -5.31
N GLN A 56 -18.72 1.72 -5.29
CA GLN A 56 -19.57 2.27 -4.23
C GLN A 56 -18.96 2.10 -2.82
N VAL A 57 -17.66 2.31 -2.72
CA VAL A 57 -16.95 2.38 -1.44
C VAL A 57 -17.36 3.66 -0.72
N SER A 58 -17.73 3.53 0.54
CA SER A 58 -18.14 4.63 1.40
C SER A 58 -16.93 5.44 1.89
N LYS A 59 -17.19 6.68 2.29
CA LYS A 59 -16.19 7.52 2.97
C LYS A 59 -15.64 6.86 4.24
N GLY A 60 -16.47 6.12 4.98
CA GLY A 60 -16.06 5.39 6.18
C GLY A 60 -15.01 4.33 5.87
N GLU A 61 -15.29 3.47 4.89
CA GLU A 61 -14.35 2.43 4.45
C GLU A 61 -13.01 3.04 3.98
N LEU A 62 -13.03 4.12 3.20
CA LEU A 62 -11.80 4.82 2.78
C LEU A 62 -11.02 5.39 3.98
N SER A 63 -11.72 5.96 4.95
CA SER A 63 -11.10 6.53 6.15
C SER A 63 -10.43 5.46 7.00
N GLU A 64 -11.06 4.28 7.11
CA GLU A 64 -10.48 3.13 7.82
C GLU A 64 -9.23 2.61 7.10
N VAL A 65 -9.24 2.51 5.78
CA VAL A 65 -8.04 2.11 5.01
C VAL A 65 -6.88 3.08 5.25
N LEU A 66 -7.13 4.40 5.16
CA LEU A 66 -6.12 5.41 5.44
C LEU A 66 -5.56 5.26 6.87
N ALA A 67 -6.43 5.13 7.87
CA ALA A 67 -6.02 4.95 9.25
C ALA A 67 -5.15 3.69 9.44
N LYS A 68 -5.49 2.58 8.77
CA LYS A 68 -4.68 1.35 8.82
C LYS A 68 -3.32 1.54 8.17
N VAL A 69 -3.24 2.16 7.00
CA VAL A 69 -1.94 2.45 6.34
C VAL A 69 -1.07 3.33 7.23
N MET A 70 -1.63 4.39 7.82
CA MET A 70 -0.92 5.27 8.75
C MET A 70 -0.39 4.51 9.97
N ALA A 71 -1.22 3.65 10.59
CA ALA A 71 -0.83 2.87 11.76
C ALA A 71 0.33 1.91 11.45
N VAL A 72 0.27 1.19 10.32
CA VAL A 72 1.33 0.27 9.89
C VAL A 72 2.61 1.04 9.57
N ALA A 73 2.52 2.16 8.84
CA ALA A 73 3.67 2.99 8.51
C ALA A 73 4.35 3.57 9.77
N ALA A 74 3.58 4.07 10.74
CA ALA A 74 4.11 4.55 12.01
C ALA A 74 4.79 3.42 12.81
N GLY A 75 4.16 2.24 12.87
CA GLY A 75 4.73 1.05 13.50
C GLY A 75 6.06 0.63 12.85
N GLN A 76 6.13 0.63 11.52
CA GLN A 76 7.36 0.33 10.78
C GLN A 76 8.50 1.28 11.17
N LYS A 77 8.25 2.59 11.27
CA LYS A 77 9.28 3.57 11.65
C LYS A 77 9.75 3.39 13.08
N ARG A 78 8.84 3.10 14.00
CA ARG A 78 9.18 2.77 15.39
C ARG A 78 10.12 1.57 15.46
N LEU A 79 9.77 0.47 14.78
CA LEU A 79 10.57 -0.76 14.76
C LEU A 79 11.92 -0.55 14.06
N GLN A 80 11.94 0.19 12.95
CA GLN A 80 13.17 0.50 12.22
C GLN A 80 14.19 1.22 13.11
N VAL A 81 13.78 2.23 13.87
CA VAL A 81 14.68 2.97 14.75
C VAL A 81 15.16 2.08 15.90
N GLN A 82 14.25 1.30 16.51
CA GLN A 82 14.62 0.35 17.57
C GLN A 82 15.70 -0.63 17.10
N GLU A 83 15.53 -1.25 15.93
CA GLU A 83 16.52 -2.17 15.35
C GLU A 83 17.88 -1.49 15.13
N VAL A 84 17.89 -0.25 14.62
CA VAL A 84 19.12 0.50 14.38
C VAL A 84 19.83 0.84 15.68
N LEU A 85 19.11 1.31 16.71
CA LEU A 85 19.69 1.64 18.03
C LEU A 85 20.33 0.42 18.68
N GLU A 86 19.63 -0.72 18.67
CA GLU A 86 20.13 -2.00 19.20
C GLU A 86 21.41 -2.44 18.46
N ARG A 87 21.39 -2.41 17.12
CA ARG A 87 22.54 -2.80 16.29
C ARG A 87 23.74 -1.86 16.49
N SER A 88 23.49 -0.56 16.58
CA SER A 88 24.53 0.45 16.75
C SER A 88 24.97 0.64 18.20
N LYS A 89 24.31 -0.02 19.17
CA LYS A 89 24.54 0.13 20.62
C LYS A 89 24.45 1.59 21.08
N ILE A 90 23.55 2.36 20.46
CA ILE A 90 23.31 3.77 20.82
C ILE A 90 22.23 3.79 21.90
N ASP A 91 22.55 4.41 23.02
CA ASP A 91 21.59 4.71 24.08
C ASP A 91 20.99 6.11 23.84
N LEU A 92 19.66 6.18 23.75
CA LEU A 92 18.97 7.45 23.52
C LEU A 92 19.02 8.37 24.75
N ASP A 93 19.23 7.82 25.94
CA ASP A 93 19.35 8.60 27.18
C ASP A 93 20.62 9.48 27.18
N LEU A 94 21.56 9.22 26.26
CA LEU A 94 22.74 10.07 26.04
C LEU A 94 22.42 11.41 25.35
N PHE A 95 21.21 11.59 24.82
CA PHE A 95 20.76 12.81 24.14
C PHE A 95 19.83 13.68 25.02
N GLY A 96 19.70 13.36 26.30
CA GLY A 96 18.89 14.08 27.30
C GLY A 96 19.68 15.05 28.17
#